data_AF-A0A414FRY9-F1
#
_entry.id   AF-A0A414FRY9-F1
#
_cell.length_a   1.000
_cell.length_b   1.000
_cell.length_c   1.000
_cell.angle_alpha   90.00
_cell.angle_beta   90.00
_cell.angle_gamma   90.00
#
_symmetry.space_group_name_H-M   'P 1'
#
loop_
_entity.id
_entity.type
_entity.pdbx_description
1 polymer ?
#
loop_
_entity_poly.entity_id
_entity_poly.type
_entity_poly.pdbx_seq_one_letter_code
_entity_poly.pdbx_strand_id
1 'polypeptide(L)'
;MISKIEIENVKGYGIPGKTVNLNLDATKINLCIAPNGFGKSSLATAFESLKRNKLDVSADNKHYQHQDHPSKLVLTMDGIDYTADENRNTLNSVLRICVIHNRTCVDYTKKVFAHIVSVNAFSKIEELTICSIPSKTAPKYLISDIRKNFGKNGKILESINDFLSNVHFLISLRRIFNILCKYIE
;
A
#
# COMPACT_ATOMS: atom_id res chain seq x y z
N MET A 1 -13.74 -9.43 10.66
CA MET A 1 -14.51 -8.20 10.97
C MET A 1 -13.72 -7.35 11.94
N ILE A 2 -13.51 -6.06 11.65
CA ILE A 2 -12.83 -5.13 12.56
C ILE A 2 -13.90 -4.40 13.39
N SER A 3 -13.88 -4.62 14.70
CA SER A 3 -14.92 -4.13 15.61
C SER A 3 -14.51 -2.91 16.45
N LYS A 4 -13.20 -2.70 16.65
CA LYS A 4 -12.70 -1.68 17.56
C LYS A 4 -11.31 -1.20 17.16
N ILE A 5 -11.08 0.11 17.30
CA ILE A 5 -9.77 0.76 17.18
C ILE A 5 -9.54 1.58 18.45
N GLU A 6 -8.41 1.40 19.11
CA GLU A 6 -7.99 2.21 20.26
C GLU A 6 -6.66 2.89 19.93
N ILE A 7 -6.58 4.20 20.15
CA ILE A 7 -5.37 4.99 19.89
C ILE A 7 -5.05 5.85 21.08
N GLU A 8 -3.79 5.80 21.51
CA GLU A 8 -3.25 6.60 22.60
C GLU A 8 -2.01 7.38 22.14
N ASN A 9 -1.90 8.62 22.64
CA ASN A 9 -0.77 9.52 22.43
C ASN A 9 -0.37 9.71 20.95
N VAL A 10 -1.34 10.07 20.13
CA VAL A 10 -1.16 10.55 18.75
C VAL A 10 -1.83 11.91 18.66
N LYS A 11 -1.37 12.82 17.81
CA LYS A 11 -1.91 14.18 17.65
C LYS A 11 -3.44 14.16 17.54
N GLY A 12 -4.17 14.74 18.49
CA GLY A 12 -5.64 14.72 18.57
C GLY A 12 -6.25 13.59 19.42
N TYR A 13 -5.44 12.64 19.87
CA TYR A 13 -5.78 11.57 20.82
C TYR A 13 -4.78 11.57 21.98
N GLY A 14 -5.18 12.14 23.10
CA GLY A 14 -4.34 12.29 24.29
C GLY A 14 -4.23 11.02 25.14
N ILE A 15 -4.18 11.25 26.45
CA ILE A 15 -4.19 10.21 27.48
C ILE A 15 -5.26 10.59 28.50
N PRO A 16 -6.28 9.75 28.76
CA PRO A 16 -6.56 8.48 28.11
C PRO A 16 -6.85 8.67 26.61
N GLY A 17 -6.53 7.67 25.81
CA GLY A 17 -6.72 7.73 24.35
C GLY A 17 -8.17 7.71 23.92
N LYS A 18 -8.40 7.44 22.63
CA LYS A 18 -9.74 7.32 22.06
C LYS A 18 -10.00 5.90 21.59
N THR A 19 -11.10 5.33 22.07
CA THR A 19 -11.70 4.11 21.52
C THR A 19 -12.77 4.46 20.50
N VAL A 20 -12.68 3.85 19.33
CA VAL A 20 -13.66 3.98 18.26
C VAL A 20 -14.23 2.59 18.00
N ASN A 21 -15.50 2.40 18.38
CA ASN A 21 -16.24 1.19 18.07
C ASN A 21 -16.77 1.29 16.64
N LEU A 22 -16.51 0.27 15.84
CA LEU A 22 -16.76 0.24 14.40
C LEU A 22 -17.30 -1.14 14.01
N ASN A 23 -17.78 -1.25 12.78
CA ASN A 23 -18.09 -2.55 12.19
C ASN A 23 -17.59 -2.55 10.74
N LEU A 24 -16.29 -2.81 10.56
CA LEU A 24 -15.66 -2.82 9.24
C LEU A 24 -15.52 -4.25 8.73
N ASP A 25 -15.96 -4.46 7.50
CA ASP A 25 -15.85 -5.74 6.80
C ASP A 25 -14.64 -5.70 5.88
N ALA A 26 -13.65 -6.57 6.12
CA ALA A 26 -12.43 -6.61 5.33
C ALA A 26 -12.67 -7.00 3.85
N THR A 27 -13.83 -7.57 3.53
CA THR A 27 -14.20 -7.96 2.16
C THR A 27 -14.86 -6.83 1.37
N LYS A 28 -15.12 -5.67 2.01
CA LYS A 28 -15.87 -4.57 1.43
C LYS A 28 -15.11 -3.25 1.54
N ILE A 29 -15.52 -2.29 0.73
CA ILE A 29 -15.11 -0.89 0.91
C ILE A 29 -15.88 -0.35 2.10
N ASN A 30 -15.16 0.10 3.12
CA ASN A 30 -15.73 0.68 4.33
C ASN A 30 -15.61 2.20 4.26
N LEU A 31 -16.73 2.92 4.37
CA LEU A 31 -16.75 4.37 4.38
C LEU A 31 -16.91 4.89 5.82
N CYS A 32 -15.85 5.50 6.35
CA CYS A 32 -15.86 6.08 7.69
C CYS A 32 -16.08 7.60 7.60
N ILE A 33 -17.27 8.08 8.00
CA ILE A 33 -17.63 9.50 7.98
C ILE A 33 -17.69 10.04 9.40
N ALA A 34 -17.09 11.19 9.65
CA ALA A 34 -17.19 11.89 10.93
C ALA A 34 -17.08 13.42 10.75
N PRO A 35 -17.60 14.23 11.68
CA PRO A 35 -17.45 15.69 11.66
C PRO A 35 -15.99 16.18 11.66
N ASN A 36 -15.78 17.45 11.32
CA ASN A 36 -14.48 18.08 11.46
C ASN A 36 -14.08 18.13 12.94
N GLY A 37 -12.79 17.95 13.22
CA GLY A 37 -12.29 17.86 14.60
C GLY A 37 -12.47 16.50 15.29
N PHE A 38 -13.18 15.51 14.69
CA PHE A 38 -13.34 14.18 15.29
C PHE A 38 -12.02 13.38 15.43
N GLY A 39 -10.96 13.83 14.76
CA GLY A 39 -9.66 13.15 14.70
C GLY A 39 -9.48 12.27 13.46
N LYS A 40 -10.23 12.48 12.37
CA LYS A 40 -10.06 11.68 11.13
C LYS A 40 -8.60 11.67 10.63
N SER A 41 -7.95 12.82 10.62
CA SER A 41 -6.53 12.94 10.24
C SER A 41 -5.62 12.28 11.29
N SER A 42 -5.94 12.41 12.57
CA SER A 42 -5.24 11.76 13.69
C SER A 42 -5.25 10.23 13.58
N LEU A 43 -6.40 9.67 13.20
CA LEU A 43 -6.58 8.24 12.94
C LEU A 43 -5.67 7.79 11.80
N ALA A 44 -5.66 8.53 10.69
CA ALA A 44 -4.78 8.25 9.56
C ALA A 44 -3.30 8.33 9.96
N THR A 45 -2.90 9.34 10.75
CA THR A 45 -1.53 9.49 11.25
C THR A 45 -1.10 8.33 12.14
N ALA A 46 -2.00 7.78 12.97
CA ALA A 46 -1.69 6.60 13.79
C ALA A 46 -1.34 5.38 12.92
N PHE A 47 -2.13 5.12 11.88
CA PHE A 47 -1.86 4.01 10.94
C PHE A 47 -0.64 4.26 10.06
N GLU A 48 -0.39 5.51 9.65
CA GLU A 48 0.79 5.90 8.86
C GLU A 48 2.10 5.75 9.64
N SER A 49 2.04 5.91 10.97
CA SER A 49 3.17 5.75 11.87
C SER A 49 3.56 4.28 12.11
N LEU A 50 2.76 3.32 11.63
CA LEU A 50 3.09 1.90 11.75
C LEU A 50 4.28 1.53 10.87
N LYS A 51 5.28 0.91 11.51
CA LYS A 51 6.41 0.25 10.85
C LYS A 51 6.26 -1.26 11.00
N ARG A 52 7.07 -2.02 10.28
CA ARG A 52 7.03 -3.50 10.28
C ARG A 52 7.03 -4.10 11.69
N ASN A 53 7.83 -3.55 12.59
CA ASN A 53 8.09 -4.13 13.91
C ASN A 53 7.66 -3.24 15.08
N LYS A 54 7.21 -2.00 14.85
CA LYS A 54 6.87 -1.05 15.90
C LYS A 54 5.90 0.02 15.40
N LEU A 55 5.32 0.78 16.32
CA LEU A 55 4.64 2.05 16.09
C LEU A 55 5.64 3.19 16.32
N ASP A 56 5.93 3.95 15.27
CA ASP A 56 6.95 5.02 15.28
C ASP A 56 6.32 6.38 15.02
N VAL A 57 5.75 6.97 16.07
CA VAL A 57 5.07 8.28 16.01
C VAL A 57 6.12 9.37 16.26
N SER A 58 6.34 10.22 15.26
CA SER A 58 7.26 11.36 15.39
C SER A 58 6.78 12.35 16.46
N ALA A 59 7.71 13.12 17.04
CA ALA A 59 7.40 14.11 18.08
C ALA A 59 6.29 15.09 17.66
N ASP A 60 6.32 15.59 16.42
CA ASP A 60 5.30 16.49 15.84
C ASP A 60 3.90 15.86 15.73
N ASN A 61 3.86 14.53 15.70
CA ASN A 61 2.64 13.72 15.59
C ASN A 61 2.23 13.09 16.91
N LYS A 62 2.97 13.28 18.01
CA LYS A 62 2.52 12.92 19.36
C LYS A 62 1.52 13.95 19.90
N HIS A 63 0.80 13.59 20.95
CA HIS A 63 -0.04 14.55 21.64
C HIS A 63 0.84 15.58 22.36
N TYR A 64 0.54 16.88 22.18
CA TYR A 64 1.41 17.99 22.62
C TYR A 64 1.82 17.91 24.10
N GLN A 65 0.91 17.44 24.97
CA GLN A 65 1.14 17.35 26.41
C GLN A 65 1.96 16.12 26.85
N HIS A 66 2.25 15.17 25.96
CA HIS A 66 2.76 13.85 26.32
C HIS A 66 3.85 13.34 25.34
N GLN A 67 4.81 14.21 24.99
CA GLN A 67 5.87 13.85 24.04
C GLN A 67 6.73 12.66 24.51
N ASP A 68 6.92 12.51 25.82
CA ASP A 68 7.74 11.44 26.40
C ASP A 68 6.96 10.14 26.64
N HIS A 69 5.63 10.15 26.53
CA HIS A 69 4.85 8.93 26.70
C HIS A 69 4.90 8.04 25.44
N PRO A 70 4.80 6.73 25.59
CA PRO A 70 4.69 5.82 24.46
C PRO A 70 3.33 6.00 23.77
N SER A 71 3.31 5.83 22.45
CA SER A 71 2.08 5.75 21.67
C SER A 71 1.62 4.30 21.56
N LYS A 72 0.31 4.09 21.49
CA LYS A 72 -0.29 2.76 21.40
C LYS A 72 -1.42 2.75 20.38
N LEU A 73 -1.49 1.69 19.59
CA LEU A 73 -2.59 1.37 18.69
C LEU A 73 -3.07 -0.05 18.96
N VAL A 74 -4.36 -0.24 19.21
CA VAL A 74 -5.00 -1.56 19.29
C VAL A 74 -6.09 -1.66 18.24
N LEU A 75 -6.09 -2.76 17.50
CA LEU A 75 -7.11 -3.10 16.52
C LEU A 75 -7.73 -4.44 16.93
N THR A 76 -9.04 -4.46 17.18
CA THR A 76 -9.76 -5.70 17.45
C THR A 76 -10.36 -6.22 16.15
N MET A 77 -9.94 -7.42 15.75
CA MET A 77 -10.45 -8.12 14.58
C MET A 77 -10.93 -9.51 14.99
N ASP A 78 -12.20 -9.78 14.75
CA ASP A 78 -12.85 -11.06 15.09
C ASP A 78 -12.68 -11.45 16.57
N GLY A 79 -12.71 -10.44 17.46
CA GLY A 79 -12.54 -10.61 18.90
C GLY A 79 -11.09 -10.73 19.38
N ILE A 80 -10.12 -10.68 18.47
CA ILE A 80 -8.69 -10.75 18.80
C ILE A 80 -8.07 -9.35 18.73
N ASP A 81 -7.36 -8.97 19.78
CA ASP A 81 -6.65 -7.69 19.87
C ASP A 81 -5.24 -7.77 19.28
N TYR A 82 -4.99 -6.97 18.25
CA TYR A 82 -3.68 -6.75 17.67
C TYR A 82 -3.15 -5.40 18.13
N THR A 83 -1.93 -5.38 18.66
CA THR A 83 -1.34 -4.19 19.29
C THR A 83 -0.07 -3.77 18.58
N ALA A 84 0.10 -2.47 18.41
CA ALA A 84 1.37 -1.86 18.08
C ALA A 84 1.74 -0.79 19.12
N ASP A 85 2.99 -0.84 19.54
CA ASP A 85 3.65 0.09 20.45
C ASP A 85 5.10 0.31 19.97
N GLU A 86 5.91 1.04 20.72
CA GLU A 86 7.29 1.36 20.34
C GLU A 86 8.21 0.14 20.16
N ASN A 87 7.83 -1.02 20.72
CA ASN A 87 8.65 -2.23 20.76
C ASN A 87 8.15 -3.35 19.85
N ARG A 88 6.85 -3.38 19.53
CA ARG A 88 6.23 -4.44 18.72
C ARG A 88 5.12 -3.91 17.82
N ASN A 89 4.85 -4.65 16.75
CA ASN A 89 3.67 -4.47 15.91
C ASN A 89 3.11 -5.85 15.52
N THR A 90 2.04 -6.29 16.18
CA THR A 90 1.40 -7.58 15.85
C THR A 90 0.44 -7.47 14.67
N LEU A 91 -0.01 -6.26 14.30
CA LEU A 91 -0.91 -6.05 13.16
C LEU A 91 -0.25 -6.46 11.83
N ASN A 92 1.07 -6.29 11.72
CA ASN A 92 1.82 -6.63 10.50
C ASN A 92 1.78 -8.13 10.15
N SER A 93 1.40 -9.01 11.10
CA SER A 93 1.22 -10.44 10.84
C SER A 93 -0.08 -10.77 10.10
N VAL A 94 -1.07 -9.88 10.18
CA VAL A 94 -2.44 -10.13 9.68
C VAL A 94 -2.89 -9.12 8.63
N LEU A 95 -2.35 -7.91 8.63
CA LEU A 95 -2.76 -6.82 7.75
C LEU A 95 -1.57 -6.15 7.09
N ARG A 96 -1.72 -5.89 5.79
CA ARG A 96 -0.87 -4.94 5.07
C ARG A 96 -1.53 -3.57 5.10
N ILE A 97 -0.95 -2.65 5.86
CA ILE A 97 -1.51 -1.32 6.08
C ILE A 97 -0.80 -0.32 5.18
N CYS A 98 -1.59 0.53 4.51
CA CYS A 98 -1.11 1.65 3.72
C CYS A 98 -2.08 2.82 3.91
N VAL A 99 -1.56 4.00 4.23
CA VAL A 99 -2.33 5.23 4.33
C VAL A 99 -2.05 6.05 3.08
N ILE A 100 -3.11 6.44 2.38
CA ILE A 100 -3.02 7.26 1.18
C ILE A 100 -3.61 8.62 1.50
N HIS A 101 -2.77 9.66 1.44
CA HIS A 101 -3.22 11.04 1.53
C HIS A 101 -3.45 11.58 0.12
N ASN A 102 -4.61 12.19 -0.13
CA ASN A 102 -4.78 13.05 -1.30
C ASN A 102 -4.53 14.51 -0.88
N ARG A 103 -3.27 14.80 -0.53
CA ARG A 103 -2.85 16.16 -0.17
C ARG A 103 -2.17 16.80 -1.36
N THR A 104 -2.54 18.04 -1.65
CA THR A 104 -1.71 18.92 -2.45
C THR A 104 -0.54 19.37 -1.59
N CYS A 105 0.68 19.09 -2.06
CA CYS A 105 1.92 19.62 -1.52
C CYS A 105 2.43 20.77 -2.40
N VAL A 106 3.33 21.58 -1.85
CA VAL A 106 4.05 22.61 -2.62
C VAL A 106 5.41 22.04 -3.01
N ASP A 107 5.74 22.10 -4.29
CA ASP A 107 7.01 21.69 -4.85
C ASP A 107 7.61 22.86 -5.65
N TYR A 108 8.87 22.77 -6.04
CA TYR A 108 9.53 23.83 -6.79
C TYR A 108 10.49 23.30 -7.86
N THR A 109 10.61 24.05 -8.95
CA THR A 109 11.67 23.87 -9.94
C THR A 109 12.70 24.99 -9.79
N LYS A 110 13.97 24.61 -9.73
CA LYS A 110 15.10 25.52 -9.68
C LYS A 110 15.84 25.48 -11.01
N LYS A 111 16.01 26.64 -11.64
CA LYS A 111 16.87 26.83 -12.83
C LYS A 111 17.99 27.80 -12.50
N VAL A 112 19.21 27.46 -12.90
CA VAL A 112 20.38 28.32 -12.72
C VAL A 112 20.94 28.67 -14.08
N PHE A 113 21.09 29.96 -14.37
CA PHE A 113 21.71 30.46 -15.61
C PHE A 113 22.50 31.73 -15.31
N ALA A 114 23.76 31.79 -15.78
CA ALA A 114 24.64 32.95 -15.61
C ALA A 114 24.68 33.51 -14.16
N HIS A 115 24.85 32.63 -13.16
CA HIS A 115 24.83 32.96 -11.72
C HIS A 115 23.49 33.49 -11.17
N ILE A 116 22.43 33.56 -12.00
CA ILE A 116 21.08 33.90 -11.57
C ILE A 116 20.32 32.62 -11.28
N VAL A 117 19.64 32.59 -10.13
CA VAL A 117 18.78 31.48 -9.68
C VAL A 117 17.32 31.88 -9.87
N SER A 118 16.58 31.14 -10.69
CA SER A 118 15.14 31.25 -10.84
C SER A 118 14.46 30.06 -10.15
N VAL A 119 13.47 30.35 -9.31
CA VAL A 119 12.68 29.34 -8.58
C VAL A 119 11.21 29.53 -8.90
N ASN A 120 10.56 28.49 -9.41
CA ASN A 120 9.12 28.47 -9.65
C ASN A 120 8.48 27.43 -8.74
N ALA A 121 7.63 27.87 -7.82
CA ALA A 121 6.83 27.01 -6.95
C ALA A 121 5.51 26.64 -7.62
N PHE A 122 5.03 25.42 -7.38
CA PHE A 122 3.75 24.93 -7.87
C PHE A 122 3.15 23.92 -6.89
N SER A 123 1.82 23.74 -6.96
CA SER A 123 1.14 22.69 -6.21
C SER A 123 1.20 21.36 -6.96
N LYS A 124 1.56 20.30 -6.24
CA LYS A 124 1.66 18.94 -6.76
C LYS A 124 0.83 18.00 -5.88
N ILE A 125 0.35 16.89 -6.43
CA ILE A 125 -0.16 15.77 -5.64
C ILE A 125 1.00 14.78 -5.50
N GLU A 126 1.30 14.37 -4.27
CA GLU A 126 2.39 13.43 -4.02
C GLU A 126 2.16 12.10 -4.76
N GLU A 127 3.25 11.57 -5.32
CA GLU A 127 3.22 10.31 -6.05
C GLU A 127 3.12 9.14 -5.07
N LEU A 128 2.18 8.23 -5.30
CA LEU A 128 1.94 7.07 -4.45
C LEU A 128 2.60 5.81 -5.04
N THR A 129 3.52 5.21 -4.31
CA THR A 129 4.07 3.88 -4.65
C THR A 129 3.33 2.78 -3.87
N ILE A 130 2.41 2.06 -4.53
CA ILE A 130 1.64 0.96 -3.89
C ILE A 130 2.47 -0.33 -3.81
N CYS A 131 3.20 -0.64 -4.88
CA CYS A 131 4.09 -1.78 -4.96
C CYS A 131 5.30 -1.43 -5.84
N SER A 132 6.43 -2.08 -5.57
CA SER A 132 7.58 -2.05 -6.48
C SER A 132 7.16 -2.62 -7.83
N ILE A 133 7.51 -1.93 -8.91
CA ILE A 133 7.33 -2.44 -10.26
C ILE A 133 8.10 -3.78 -10.35
N PRO A 134 7.43 -4.90 -10.68
CA PRO A 134 8.11 -6.18 -10.80
C PRO A 134 9.17 -6.09 -11.91
N SER A 135 10.32 -6.73 -11.69
CA SER A 135 11.39 -6.77 -12.68
C SER A 135 10.88 -7.36 -13.99
N LYS A 136 11.19 -6.71 -15.12
CA LYS A 136 10.89 -7.26 -16.45
C LYS A 136 11.48 -8.67 -16.54
N THR A 137 10.62 -9.66 -16.75
CA THR A 137 11.03 -11.04 -16.96
C THR A 137 10.81 -11.38 -18.43
N ALA A 138 11.87 -11.77 -19.13
CA ALA A 138 11.73 -12.34 -20.47
C ALA A 138 11.37 -13.83 -20.35
N PRO A 139 10.52 -14.36 -21.24
CA PRO A 139 10.30 -15.81 -21.31
C PRO A 139 11.64 -16.53 -21.53
N LYS A 140 11.86 -17.64 -20.80
CA LYS A 140 13.08 -18.46 -20.91
C LYS A 140 13.18 -19.24 -22.22
N TYR A 141 12.15 -19.20 -23.06
CA TYR A 141 12.13 -19.85 -24.35
C TYR A 141 12.15 -18.80 -25.47
N LEU A 142 12.89 -19.08 -26.53
CA LEU A 142 12.74 -18.38 -27.79
C LEU A 142 11.88 -19.23 -28.71
N ILE A 143 10.86 -18.61 -29.33
CA ILE A 143 10.02 -19.35 -30.28
C ILE A 143 10.81 -19.86 -31.48
N SER A 144 11.91 -19.19 -31.85
CA SER A 144 12.85 -19.67 -32.87
C SER A 144 13.43 -21.04 -32.53
N ASP A 145 13.72 -21.31 -31.25
CA ASP A 145 14.31 -22.57 -30.82
C ASP A 145 13.26 -23.68 -30.83
N ILE A 146 12.01 -23.38 -30.44
CA ILE A 146 10.88 -24.31 -30.55
C ILE A 146 10.61 -24.65 -32.03
N ARG A 147 10.60 -23.64 -32.91
CA ARG A 147 10.40 -23.84 -34.36
C ARG A 147 11.49 -24.72 -34.98
N LYS A 148 12.75 -24.57 -34.55
CA LYS A 148 13.86 -25.45 -34.98
C LYS A 148 13.61 -26.90 -34.60
N ASN A 149 13.18 -27.16 -33.37
CA ASN A 149 12.86 -28.51 -32.90
C ASN A 149 11.69 -29.16 -33.67
N PHE A 150 10.72 -28.35 -34.12
CA PHE A 150 9.62 -28.80 -34.97
C PHE A 150 9.98 -28.99 -36.45
N GLY A 151 11.22 -28.66 -36.85
CA GLY A 151 11.76 -28.90 -38.18
C GLY A 151 10.91 -28.29 -39.30
N LYS A 152 10.56 -29.11 -40.30
CA LYS A 152 9.77 -28.68 -41.48
C LYS A 152 8.41 -28.07 -41.12
N ASN A 153 7.82 -28.48 -39.99
CA ASN A 153 6.51 -28.01 -39.54
C ASN A 153 6.59 -26.79 -38.60
N GLY A 154 7.80 -26.28 -38.30
CA GLY A 154 7.98 -25.16 -37.37
C GLY A 154 7.23 -23.88 -37.76
N LYS A 155 6.93 -23.68 -39.07
CA LYS A 155 6.17 -22.51 -39.53
C LYS A 155 4.72 -22.47 -39.05
N ILE A 156 4.15 -23.59 -38.59
CA ILE A 156 2.79 -23.67 -38.04
C ILE A 156 2.73 -23.03 -36.65
N LEU A 157 3.86 -22.95 -35.93
CA LEU A 157 3.90 -22.36 -34.59
C LEU A 157 4.01 -20.84 -34.69
N GLU A 158 2.93 -20.14 -34.38
CA GLU A 158 2.90 -18.68 -34.33
C GLU A 158 3.30 -18.14 -32.94
N SER A 159 3.81 -16.91 -32.92
CA SER A 159 4.15 -16.24 -31.66
C SER A 159 2.89 -15.85 -30.92
N ILE A 160 2.82 -16.16 -29.62
CA ILE A 160 1.72 -15.71 -28.77
C ILE A 160 1.92 -14.30 -28.21
N ASN A 161 2.98 -13.59 -28.62
CA ASN A 161 3.28 -12.24 -28.09
C ASN A 161 2.12 -11.26 -28.25
N ASP A 162 1.41 -11.32 -29.37
CA ASP A 162 0.26 -10.45 -29.63
C ASP A 162 -0.89 -10.76 -28.66
N PHE A 163 -1.10 -12.04 -28.34
CA PHE A 163 -2.04 -12.47 -27.32
C PHE A 163 -1.60 -12.03 -25.91
N LEU A 164 -0.32 -12.15 -25.58
CA LEU A 164 0.23 -11.70 -24.28
C LEU A 164 0.16 -10.17 -24.11
N SER A 165 0.10 -9.41 -25.20
CA SER A 165 -0.10 -7.96 -25.18
C SER A 165 -1.59 -7.57 -25.08
N ASN A 166 -2.51 -8.53 -25.20
CA ASN A 166 -3.95 -8.31 -25.12
C ASN A 166 -4.46 -8.50 -23.68
N VAL A 167 -4.99 -7.42 -23.08
CA VAL A 167 -5.52 -7.42 -21.71
C VAL A 167 -6.65 -8.43 -21.51
N HIS A 168 -7.57 -8.57 -22.47
CA HIS A 168 -8.69 -9.53 -22.37
C HIS A 168 -8.20 -10.98 -22.37
N PHE A 169 -7.17 -11.27 -23.18
CA PHE A 169 -6.54 -12.58 -23.19
C PHE A 169 -5.89 -12.89 -21.84
N LEU A 170 -5.11 -11.95 -21.27
CA LEU A 170 -4.47 -12.13 -19.95
C LEU A 170 -5.49 -12.41 -18.83
N ILE A 171 -6.61 -11.67 -18.82
CA ILE A 171 -7.70 -11.89 -17.86
C ILE A 171 -8.31 -13.28 -18.03
N SER A 172 -8.51 -13.72 -19.28
CA SER A 172 -9.07 -15.04 -19.58
C SER A 172 -8.10 -16.16 -19.23
N LEU A 173 -6.80 -15.96 -19.45
CA LEU A 173 -5.75 -16.90 -19.12
C LEU A 173 -5.72 -17.22 -17.62
N ARG A 174 -5.96 -16.21 -16.77
CA ARG A 174 -6.09 -16.38 -15.32
C ARG A 174 -7.20 -17.37 -14.95
N ARG A 175 -8.31 -17.44 -15.71
CA ARG A 175 -9.42 -18.36 -15.43
C ARG A 175 -9.08 -19.81 -15.71
N ILE A 176 -8.17 -20.06 -16.66
CA ILE A 176 -7.74 -21.40 -17.07
C ILE A 176 -6.36 -21.78 -16.54
N PHE A 177 -5.70 -20.90 -15.77
CA PHE A 177 -4.34 -21.11 -15.27
C PHE A 177 -4.20 -22.43 -14.49
N ASN A 178 -5.17 -22.75 -13.64
CA ASN A 178 -5.21 -24.01 -12.90
C ASN A 178 -5.31 -25.25 -13.80
N ILE A 179 -5.88 -25.12 -15.00
CA ILE A 179 -5.93 -26.21 -16.00
C ILE A 179 -4.56 -26.34 -16.65
N LEU A 180 -3.93 -25.23 -17.04
CA LEU A 180 -2.60 -25.23 -17.66
C LEU A 180 -1.54 -25.85 -16.74
N CYS A 181 -1.60 -25.58 -15.43
CA CYS A 181 -0.66 -26.15 -14.46
C CYS A 181 -0.71 -27.69 -14.38
N LYS A 182 -1.83 -28.33 -14.73
CA LYS A 182 -1.95 -29.81 -14.72
C LYS A 182 -1.10 -30.51 -15.79
N TYR A 183 -0.62 -29.76 -16.78
CA TYR A 183 0.16 -30.30 -17.91
C TYR A 183 1.64 -29.88 -17.85
N ILE A 184 2.13 -29.46 -16.68
CA ILE A 184 3.52 -29.06 -16.44
C ILE A 184 4.30 -30.17 -15.69
N GLU A 185 3.65 -31.30 -15.36
CA GLU A 185 4.31 -32.56 -14.96
C GLU A 185 4.68 -33.39 -16.19
#